data_AF-A0A523V9A7-F1
#
_entry.id   AF-A0A523V9A7-F1
#
_cell.length_a   1.000
_cell.length_b   1.000
_cell.length_c   1.000
_cell.angle_alpha   90.00
_cell.angle_beta   90.00
_cell.angle_gamma   90.00
#
_symmetry.space_group_name_H-M   'P 1'
#
loop_
_entity.id
_entity.type
_entity.pdbx_description
1 polymer ?
#
loop_
_entity_poly.entity_id
_entity_poly.type
_entity_poly.pdbx_seq_one_letter_code
_entity_poly.pdbx_strand_id
1 'polypeptide(L)' 'PIAPEGIGAANPAFDVTPPSYITAIITEKGIIREPYAEGLEGTGSRFL' A
#
# COMPACT_ATOMS: atom_id res chain seq x y z
N PRO A 1 -4.42 -8.40 -29.27
CA PRO A 1 -3.39 -9.22 -28.58
C PRO A 1 -1.97 -8.85 -29.08
N ILE A 2 -1.05 -8.48 -28.18
CA ILE A 2 0.31 -7.99 -28.52
C ILE A 2 1.38 -9.10 -28.38
N ALA A 3 1.01 -10.30 -27.90
CA ALA A 3 1.95 -11.40 -27.69
C ALA A 3 1.99 -12.41 -28.86
N PRO A 4 3.14 -13.06 -29.13
CA PRO A 4 3.25 -14.17 -30.08
C PRO A 4 2.34 -15.35 -29.75
N GLU A 5 1.98 -16.13 -30.76
CA GLU A 5 1.18 -17.35 -30.59
C GLU A 5 1.89 -18.36 -29.67
N GLY A 6 1.10 -19.03 -28.82
CA GLY A 6 1.58 -20.07 -27.91
C GLY A 6 2.22 -19.57 -26.62
N ILE A 7 2.33 -18.25 -26.40
CA ILE A 7 2.94 -17.69 -25.19
C ILE A 7 1.88 -17.25 -24.18
N GLY A 8 1.98 -17.78 -22.96
CA GLY A 8 1.21 -17.31 -21.81
C GLY A 8 1.76 -16.00 -21.25
N ALA A 9 0.87 -15.13 -20.77
CA ALA A 9 1.23 -13.92 -20.05
C ALA A 9 0.53 -13.89 -18.70
N ALA A 10 1.23 -13.42 -17.67
CA ALA A 10 0.61 -13.06 -16.40
C ALA A 10 0.38 -11.55 -16.39
N ASN A 11 -0.86 -11.14 -16.12
CA ASN A 11 -1.23 -9.72 -15.97
C ASN A 11 -1.96 -9.49 -14.64
N PRO A 12 -1.28 -9.74 -13.48
CA PRO A 12 -1.84 -9.34 -12.20
C PRO A 12 -1.88 -7.81 -12.12
N ALA A 13 -3.02 -7.25 -11.70
CA ALA A 13 -3.20 -5.81 -11.66
C ALA A 13 -2.48 -5.13 -10.48
N PHE A 14 -2.22 -5.87 -9.39
CA PHE A 14 -1.69 -5.34 -8.14
C PHE A 14 -0.85 -6.38 -7.40
N ASP A 15 -0.05 -5.90 -6.45
CA ASP A 15 0.64 -6.69 -5.43
C ASP A 15 0.43 -6.08 -4.03
N VAL A 16 1.06 -6.70 -3.02
CA VAL A 16 1.02 -6.22 -1.63
C VAL A 16 2.44 -5.82 -1.21
N THR A 17 2.59 -4.59 -0.73
CA THR A 17 3.83 -4.11 -0.13
C THR A 17 3.83 -4.33 1.39
N PRO A 18 4.81 -5.05 1.97
CA PRO A 18 4.94 -5.19 3.42
C PRO A 18 5.15 -3.84 4.13
N PRO A 19 4.63 -3.66 5.36
CA PRO A 19 4.71 -2.40 6.09
C PRO A 19 6.14 -1.90 6.33
N SER A 20 7.11 -2.81 6.46
CA SER A 20 8.53 -2.48 6.67
C SER A 20 9.18 -1.72 5.52
N TYR A 21 8.54 -1.66 4.34
CA TYR A 21 9.02 -0.89 3.18
C TYR A 21 8.33 0.47 3.04
N ILE A 22 7.40 0.80 3.92
CA ILE A 22 6.68 2.07 3.92
C ILE A 22 7.32 2.96 4.98
N THR A 23 7.60 4.23 4.65
CA THR A 23 8.09 5.21 5.64
C THR A 23 6.93 5.89 6.37
N ALA A 24 5.90 6.29 5.63
CA ALA A 24 4.68 6.91 6.16
C ALA A 24 3.51 6.74 5.19
N ILE A 25 2.29 6.82 5.71
CA ILE A 25 1.05 6.89 4.93
C ILE A 25 0.51 8.32 5.06
N ILE A 26 0.31 9.01 3.94
CA ILE A 26 -0.22 10.37 3.90
C ILE A 26 -1.72 10.30 3.63
N THR A 27 -2.51 10.94 4.47
CA THR A 27 -3.97 11.03 4.35
C THR A 27 -4.41 12.49 4.42
N GLU A 28 -5.68 12.78 4.13
CA GLU A 28 -6.28 14.10 4.31
C GLU A 28 -6.34 14.55 5.79
N LYS A 29 -6.13 13.62 6.72
CA LYS A 29 -6.13 13.87 8.17
C LYS A 29 -4.72 14.08 8.74
N GLY A 30 -3.67 13.88 7.93
CA GLY A 30 -2.27 14.03 8.34
C GLY A 30 -1.40 12.82 7.96
N ILE A 31 -0.19 12.77 8.55
CA ILE A 31 0.82 11.74 8.28
C ILE A 31 0.78 10.65 9.35
N ILE A 32 0.62 9.38 8.93
CA ILE A 32 0.69 8.20 9.80
C ILE A 32 2.06 7.53 9.64
N ARG A 33 2.74 7.26 10.76
CA ARG A 33 4.00 6.50 10.83
C ARG A 33 3.76 5.20 11.60
N GLU A 34 4.76 4.32 11.59
CA GLU A 34 4.70 3.10 12.39
C GLU A 34 4.52 3.40 13.90
N PRO A 35 3.76 2.56 14.65
CA PRO A 35 2.99 1.41 14.20
C PRO A 35 1.68 1.82 13.47
N TYR A 36 1.48 1.31 12.26
CA TYR A 36 0.39 1.77 11.38
C TYR A 36 -1.02 1.44 11.87
N ALA A 37 -1.20 0.35 12.64
CA ALA A 37 -2.52 -0.10 13.09
C ALA A 37 -3.23 0.98 13.94
N GLU A 38 -2.52 1.57 14.90
CA GLU A 38 -3.05 2.59 15.80
C GLU A 38 -3.54 3.85 15.05
N GLY A 39 -2.80 4.26 14.01
CA GLY A 39 -3.18 5.40 13.17
C GLY A 39 -4.33 5.10 12.21
N LEU A 40 -4.51 3.84 11.81
CA LEU A 40 -5.56 3.40 10.88
C LEU A 40 -6.89 3.06 11.58
N GLU A 41 -6.88 2.77 12.88
CA GLU A 41 -8.08 2.45 13.68
C GLU A 41 -9.04 3.64 13.92
N GLY A 42 -8.67 4.84 13.47
CA GLY A 42 -9.52 6.04 13.59
C GLY A 42 -9.63 6.59 15.02
N THR A 43 -8.97 5.96 15.98
CA THR A 43 -8.87 6.33 17.40
C THR A 43 -7.70 7.31 17.61
N GLY A 44 -7.71 8.42 16.87
CA GLY A 44 -7.03 9.68 17.21
C GLY A 44 -5.59 9.60 17.75
N SER A 45 -4.75 8.67 17.31
CA SER A 45 -3.40 8.53 17.86
C SER A 45 -2.35 9.09 16.91
N ARG A 46 -2.08 10.38 17.14
CA ARG A 46 -0.91 11.18 16.72
C ARG A 46 -0.68 11.32 15.21
N PHE A 47 -1.47 12.20 14.61
CA PHE A 47 -1.05 12.96 13.43
C PHE A 47 0.11 13.86 13.84
N LEU A 48 1.26 13.71 13.17
CA LEU A 48 2.33 14.72 13.19
C LEU A 48 2.12 15.71 12.04
#